data_AF-A0A521L3J5-F1
#
_entry.id   AF-A0A521L3J5-F1
#
_cell.length_a   1.000
_cell.length_b   1.000
_cell.length_c   1.000
_cell.angle_alpha   90.00
_cell.angle_beta   90.00
_cell.angle_gamma   90.00
#
_symmetry.space_group_name_H-M   'P 1'
#
loop_
_entity.id
_entity.type
_entity.pdbx_description
1 polymer ?
#
loop_
_entity_poly.entity_id
_entity_poly.type
_entity_poly.pdbx_seq_one_letter_code
_entity_poly.pdbx_strand_id
1 'polypeptide(L)'
;MHVTCSNCGARYAVDATAIGPTGRTVQCVRCGHRWLQKIEPVPAAASPAVPRAPAVPDFVIRPPQSGAGLPALTTPPRKSRWGTWLAVVVGLVVLLGIAGYAYRGEIKARLPAEWRTLLNVDALRGMFSTSAKAARTVPAEGARLGLDIGASRIEFADGRYV
;
A
#
# COMPACT_ATOMS: atom_id res chain seq x y z
N MET A 1 4.87 -6.51 24.16
CA MET A 1 3.56 -7.19 24.38
C MET A 1 2.62 -6.81 23.23
N HIS A 2 1.46 -7.48 23.07
CA HIS A 2 0.53 -7.19 21.96
C HIS A 2 -0.85 -6.84 22.48
N VAL A 3 -1.48 -5.84 21.87
CA VAL A 3 -2.87 -5.46 22.17
C VAL A 3 -3.74 -5.69 20.94
N THR A 4 -4.92 -6.22 21.14
CA THR A 4 -5.88 -6.52 20.07
C THR A 4 -7.12 -5.66 20.22
N CYS A 5 -7.54 -4.99 19.15
CA CYS A 5 -8.77 -4.23 19.15
C CYS A 5 -9.99 -5.17 19.04
N SER A 6 -10.89 -5.12 20.02
CA SER A 6 -12.14 -5.90 20.03
C SER A 6 -13.11 -5.53 18.89
N ASN A 7 -13.04 -4.31 18.37
CA ASN A 7 -13.96 -3.83 17.33
C ASN A 7 -13.56 -4.28 15.91
N CYS A 8 -12.26 -4.26 15.57
CA CYS A 8 -11.81 -4.52 14.19
C CYS A 8 -10.74 -5.62 14.05
N GLY A 9 -10.36 -6.28 15.14
CA GLY A 9 -9.38 -7.38 15.15
C GLY A 9 -7.94 -6.98 14.86
N ALA A 10 -7.64 -5.67 14.68
CA ALA A 10 -6.27 -5.20 14.46
C ALA A 10 -5.40 -5.47 15.70
N ARG A 11 -4.16 -5.93 15.46
CA ARG A 11 -3.16 -6.24 16.49
C ARG A 11 -2.01 -5.24 16.42
N TYR A 12 -1.58 -4.72 17.56
CA TYR A 12 -0.48 -3.76 17.66
C TYR A 12 0.57 -4.26 18.65
N ALA A 13 1.84 -4.23 18.24
CA ALA A 13 2.96 -4.43 19.14
C ALA A 13 3.20 -3.14 19.93
N VAL A 14 3.16 -3.23 21.25
CA VAL A 14 3.35 -2.10 22.16
C VAL A 14 4.33 -2.47 23.27
N ASP A 15 5.06 -1.47 23.74
CA ASP A 15 5.94 -1.61 24.90
C ASP A 15 5.09 -1.75 26.17
N ALA A 16 5.43 -2.73 27.02
CA ALA A 16 4.77 -2.93 28.31
C ALA A 16 5.01 -1.74 29.26
N THR A 17 6.18 -1.13 29.19
CA THR A 17 6.52 0.04 30.02
C THR A 17 5.64 1.26 29.68
N ALA A 18 5.19 1.39 28.44
CA ALA A 18 4.37 2.53 27.98
C ALA A 18 2.93 2.50 28.50
N ILE A 19 2.40 1.31 28.82
CA ILE A 19 1.07 1.14 29.44
C ILE A 19 1.17 1.23 30.96
N GLY A 20 2.23 0.66 31.54
CA GLY A 20 2.47 0.68 32.98
C GLY A 20 1.53 -0.24 33.78
N PRO A 21 1.83 -0.45 35.08
CA PRO A 21 1.09 -1.38 35.94
C PRO A 21 -0.33 -0.88 36.30
N THR A 22 -0.56 0.44 36.26
CA THR A 22 -1.89 1.05 36.51
C THR A 22 -2.84 0.90 35.33
N GLY A 23 -2.32 0.46 34.17
CA GLY A 23 -3.03 0.45 32.89
C GLY A 23 -3.11 1.84 32.26
N ARG A 24 -3.35 1.87 30.95
CA ARG A 24 -3.48 3.10 30.15
C ARG A 24 -4.55 2.94 29.08
N THR A 25 -5.27 4.02 28.79
CA THR A 25 -6.25 4.05 27.71
C THR A 25 -5.53 4.06 26.36
N VAL A 26 -5.79 3.05 25.53
CA VAL A 26 -5.25 2.93 24.17
C VAL A 26 -6.35 3.19 23.15
N GLN A 27 -5.95 3.67 21.96
CA GLN A 27 -6.88 3.95 20.86
C GLN A 27 -6.46 3.19 19.61
N CYS A 28 -7.43 2.53 18.96
CA CYS A 28 -7.21 1.87 17.68
C CYS A 28 -7.04 2.91 16.57
N VAL A 29 -5.94 2.86 15.83
CA VAL A 29 -5.70 3.73 14.66
C VAL A 29 -6.63 3.38 13.49
N ARG A 30 -7.05 2.11 13.38
CA ARG A 30 -7.89 1.62 12.28
C ARG A 30 -9.37 2.01 12.40
N CYS A 31 -9.95 1.98 13.60
CA CYS A 31 -11.39 2.22 13.79
C CYS A 31 -11.73 3.25 14.88
N GLY A 32 -10.72 3.84 15.53
CA GLY A 32 -10.91 4.86 16.57
C GLY A 32 -11.39 4.35 17.93
N HIS A 33 -11.70 3.05 18.07
CA HIS A 33 -12.17 2.46 19.34
C HIS A 33 -11.14 2.63 20.45
N ARG A 34 -11.58 3.02 21.65
CA ARG A 34 -10.72 3.29 22.82
C ARG A 34 -11.08 2.30 23.94
N TRP A 35 -10.07 1.71 24.55
CA TRP A 35 -10.25 0.80 25.68
C TRP A 35 -9.10 0.95 26.68
N LEU A 36 -9.33 0.52 27.92
CA LEU A 36 -8.32 0.51 28.97
C LEU A 36 -7.54 -0.81 28.88
N GLN A 37 -6.24 -0.72 28.61
CA GLN A 37 -5.37 -1.88 28.65
C GLN A 37 -4.67 -1.90 30.01
N LYS A 38 -4.83 -2.99 30.76
CA LYS A 38 -4.05 -3.27 31.98
C LYS A 38 -3.02 -4.35 31.66
N ILE A 39 -1.84 -4.23 32.27
CA ILE A 39 -0.86 -5.30 32.30
C ILE A 39 -1.16 -6.07 33.56
N GLU A 40 -1.58 -7.32 33.42
CA GLU A 40 -1.70 -8.20 34.56
C GLU A 40 -0.28 -8.55 35.01
N PRO A 41 0.09 -8.25 36.28
CA PRO A 41 1.36 -8.69 36.79
C PRO A 41 1.32 -10.21 36.82
N VAL A 42 2.12 -10.83 35.95
CA VAL A 42 2.36 -12.27 36.03
C VAL A 42 2.93 -12.50 37.43
N PRO A 43 2.25 -13.25 38.32
CA PRO A 43 2.87 -13.63 39.58
C PRO A 43 4.15 -14.37 39.21
N ALA A 44 5.26 -13.98 39.84
CA ALA A 44 6.50 -14.72 39.77
C ALA A 44 6.25 -16.11 40.37
N ALA A 45 5.71 -17.01 39.55
CA ALA A 45 5.54 -18.41 39.90
C ALA A 45 6.94 -18.95 40.12
N ALA A 46 7.24 -19.32 41.37
CA ALA A 46 8.40 -20.11 41.71
C ALA A 46 8.47 -21.28 40.71
N SER A 47 9.52 -21.30 39.91
CA SER A 47 9.72 -22.28 38.85
C SER A 47 9.74 -23.68 39.47
N PRO A 48 8.82 -24.59 39.13
CA PRO A 48 8.93 -25.97 39.57
C PRO A 48 10.20 -26.57 38.93
N ALA A 49 11.02 -27.23 39.75
CA ALA A 49 12.26 -27.87 39.33
C ALA A 49 11.98 -28.83 38.16
N VAL A 50 12.46 -28.46 36.96
CA VAL A 50 12.28 -29.21 35.73
C VAL A 50 13.24 -30.41 35.72
N PRO A 51 12.75 -31.65 35.49
CA PRO A 51 13.62 -32.80 35.30
C PRO A 51 14.58 -32.56 34.13
N ARG A 52 15.86 -32.93 34.30
CA ARG A 52 16.90 -32.70 33.31
C ARG A 52 16.60 -33.48 32.01
N ALA A 53 16.15 -32.75 31.00
CA ALA A 53 15.98 -33.26 29.64
C ALA A 53 17.34 -33.72 29.06
N PRO A 54 17.36 -34.74 28.18
CA PRO A 54 18.57 -35.14 27.48
C PRO A 54 19.13 -33.96 26.69
N ALA A 55 20.47 -33.85 26.65
CA ALA A 55 21.18 -32.76 25.98
C ALA A 55 20.80 -32.74 24.49
N VAL A 56 20.01 -31.74 24.12
CA VAL A 56 19.78 -31.39 22.71
C VAL A 56 21.14 -30.98 22.14
N PRO A 57 21.59 -31.57 21.02
CA PRO A 57 22.85 -31.16 20.42
C PRO A 57 22.80 -29.66 20.09
N ASP A 58 23.85 -28.93 20.47
CA ASP A 58 24.03 -27.50 20.20
C ASP A 58 24.21 -27.28 18.69
N PHE A 59 23.10 -27.31 17.93
CA PHE A 59 23.11 -26.78 16.57
C PHE A 59 22.98 -25.26 16.67
N VAL A 60 24.14 -24.59 16.72
CA VAL A 60 24.20 -23.13 16.65
C VAL A 60 23.88 -22.72 15.21
N ILE A 61 22.63 -22.34 14.95
CA ILE A 61 22.25 -21.65 13.71
C ILE A 61 22.93 -20.29 13.75
N ARG A 62 24.13 -20.20 13.18
CA ARG A 62 24.80 -18.93 12.96
C ARG A 62 24.14 -18.29 11.74
N PRO A 63 23.43 -17.16 11.87
CA PRO A 63 22.96 -16.44 10.69
C PRO A 63 24.20 -16.07 9.86
N PRO A 64 24.19 -16.31 8.53
CA PRO A 64 25.37 -16.15 7.69
C PRO A 64 25.85 -14.68 7.56
N GLN A 65 25.10 -13.74 8.11
CA GLN A 65 25.29 -12.31 7.92
C GLN A 65 25.08 -11.55 9.23
N SER A 66 26.16 -10.90 9.67
CA SER A 66 26.17 -9.89 10.72
C SER A 66 25.20 -8.76 10.36
N GLY A 67 24.18 -8.55 11.19
CA GLY A 67 23.12 -7.54 10.95
C GLY A 67 21.72 -8.10 10.71
N ALA A 68 21.56 -9.42 10.60
CA ALA A 68 20.25 -10.08 10.41
C ALA A 68 19.24 -9.90 11.55
N GLY A 69 19.67 -9.40 12.72
CA GLY A 69 18.80 -9.11 13.87
C GLY A 69 18.36 -7.66 13.98
N LEU A 70 18.78 -6.79 13.06
CA LEU A 70 18.35 -5.38 13.06
C LEU A 70 16.92 -5.28 12.51
N PRO A 71 16.04 -4.47 13.11
CA PRO A 71 14.71 -4.23 12.57
C PRO A 71 14.84 -3.69 11.14
N ALA A 72 14.02 -4.19 10.22
CA ALA A 72 13.98 -3.70 8.85
C ALA A 72 13.62 -2.20 8.86
N LEU A 73 14.62 -1.35 8.69
CA LEU A 73 14.43 0.07 8.48
C LEU A 73 13.72 0.22 7.13
N THR A 74 12.40 0.42 7.17
CA THR A 74 11.61 0.71 5.98
C THR A 74 12.10 2.05 5.44
N THR A 75 12.87 2.00 4.35
CA THR A 75 13.24 3.23 3.65
C THR A 75 11.96 3.78 3.04
N PRO A 76 11.56 5.03 3.32
CA PRO A 76 10.34 5.59 2.75
C PRO A 76 10.46 5.57 1.22
N PRO A 77 9.38 5.19 0.50
CA PRO A 77 9.42 5.16 -0.96
C PRO A 77 9.73 6.56 -1.49
N ARG A 78 10.69 6.64 -2.41
CA ARG A 78 11.13 7.91 -3.00
C ARG A 78 9.94 8.52 -3.76
N LYS A 79 9.40 9.64 -3.26
CA LYS A 79 8.33 10.41 -3.92
C LYS A 79 8.75 10.73 -5.35
N SER A 80 8.12 10.07 -6.32
CA SER A 80 8.37 10.34 -7.73
C SER A 80 7.85 11.73 -8.09
N ARG A 81 8.72 12.55 -8.70
CA ARG A 81 8.35 13.89 -9.21
C ARG A 81 7.33 13.82 -10.37
N TRP A 82 7.05 12.61 -10.87
CA TRP A 82 6.12 12.38 -11.96
C TRP A 82 4.68 12.81 -11.63
N GLY A 83 4.22 12.58 -10.38
CA GLY A 83 2.90 13.05 -9.96
C GLY A 83 2.77 14.57 -9.94
N THR A 84 3.84 15.27 -9.54
CA THR A 84 3.89 16.74 -9.57
C THR A 84 3.91 17.26 -11.01
N TRP A 85 4.66 16.61 -11.90
CA TRP A 85 4.69 16.98 -13.32
C TRP A 85 3.32 16.78 -14.00
N LEU A 86 2.64 15.67 -13.74
CA LEU A 86 1.27 15.43 -14.24
C LEU A 86 0.29 16.49 -13.74
N ALA A 87 0.36 16.89 -12.47
CA ALA A 87 -0.50 17.94 -11.93
C ALA A 87 -0.27 19.30 -12.62
N VAL A 88 0.98 19.65 -12.94
CA VAL A 88 1.31 20.88 -13.67
C VAL A 88 0.76 20.84 -15.09
N VAL A 89 0.91 19.70 -15.79
CA VAL A 89 0.38 19.53 -17.15
C VAL A 89 -1.15 19.66 -17.15
N VAL A 90 -1.84 19.01 -16.22
CA VAL A 90 -3.30 19.13 -16.08
C VAL A 90 -3.70 20.57 -15.79
N GLY A 91 -3.01 21.24 -14.86
CA GLY A 91 -3.24 22.65 -14.56
C GLY A 91 -3.08 23.55 -15.78
N LEU A 92 -2.01 23.36 -16.57
CA LEU A 92 -1.76 24.11 -17.80
C LEU A 92 -2.89 23.90 -18.83
N VAL A 93 -3.31 22.65 -19.05
CA VAL A 93 -4.37 22.32 -20.01
C VAL A 93 -5.70 22.96 -19.59
N VAL A 94 -6.04 22.90 -18.30
CA VAL A 94 -7.25 23.56 -17.78
C VAL A 94 -7.17 25.07 -17.96
N LEU A 95 -6.03 25.68 -17.66
CA LEU A 95 -5.83 27.13 -17.80
C LEU A 95 -5.93 27.58 -19.26
N LEU A 96 -5.32 26.83 -20.19
CA LEU A 96 -5.43 27.07 -21.64
C LEU A 96 -6.86 26.88 -22.13
N GLY A 97 -7.60 25.88 -21.63
CA GLY A 97 -9.00 25.67 -21.95
C GLY A 97 -9.89 26.83 -21.48
N ILE A 98 -9.68 27.32 -20.25
CA ILE A 98 -10.39 28.47 -19.70
C ILE A 98 -10.09 29.74 -20.50
N ALA A 99 -8.80 29.99 -20.82
CA ALA A 99 -8.41 31.12 -21.65
C ALA A 99 -9.05 31.03 -23.04
N GLY A 100 -9.00 29.87 -23.70
CA GLY A 100 -9.66 29.65 -24.99
C GLY A 100 -11.18 29.86 -24.96
N TYR A 101 -11.83 29.53 -23.84
CA TYR A 101 -13.26 29.78 -23.64
C TYR A 101 -13.57 31.27 -23.42
N ALA A 102 -12.78 31.96 -22.60
CA ALA A 102 -12.97 33.38 -22.31
C ALA A 102 -12.71 34.26 -23.55
N TYR A 103 -11.63 33.98 -24.30
CA TYR A 103 -11.24 34.75 -25.48
C TYR A 103 -11.88 34.24 -26.78
N ARG A 104 -12.86 33.34 -26.70
CA ARG A 104 -13.47 32.67 -27.85
C ARG A 104 -14.04 33.65 -28.89
N GLY A 105 -14.56 34.79 -28.46
CA GLY A 105 -15.12 35.83 -29.32
C GLY A 105 -14.05 36.53 -30.17
N GLU A 106 -13.02 37.07 -29.51
CA GLU A 106 -11.85 37.69 -30.16
C GLU A 106 -11.15 36.72 -31.11
N ILE A 107 -10.98 35.47 -30.66
CA ILE A 107 -10.32 34.41 -31.42
C ILE A 107 -11.13 34.12 -32.69
N LYS A 108 -12.46 33.99 -32.60
CA LYS A 108 -13.33 33.78 -33.77
C LYS A 108 -13.36 34.97 -34.72
N ALA A 109 -13.15 36.20 -34.22
CA ALA A 109 -13.12 37.40 -35.05
C ALA A 109 -11.81 37.55 -35.84
N ARG A 110 -10.69 37.03 -35.32
CA ARG A 110 -9.37 37.10 -35.97
C ARG A 110 -8.96 35.83 -36.73
N LEU A 111 -9.69 34.72 -36.57
CA LEU A 111 -9.41 33.47 -37.26
C LEU A 111 -9.86 33.53 -38.74
N PRO A 112 -8.96 33.18 -39.68
CA PRO A 112 -9.31 33.04 -41.09
C PRO A 112 -10.40 31.97 -41.31
N ALA A 113 -11.18 32.12 -42.39
CA ALA A 113 -12.32 31.25 -42.67
C ALA A 113 -11.91 29.77 -42.85
N GLU A 114 -10.71 29.49 -43.37
CA GLU A 114 -10.22 28.12 -43.55
C GLU A 114 -9.98 27.38 -42.22
N TRP A 115 -9.72 28.07 -41.11
CA TRP A 115 -9.49 27.44 -39.80
C TRP A 115 -10.79 27.10 -39.07
N ARG A 116 -11.92 27.74 -39.44
CA ARG A 116 -13.22 27.50 -38.80
C ARG A 116 -13.76 26.10 -39.08
N THR A 117 -13.46 25.52 -40.23
CA THR A 117 -13.90 24.16 -40.59
C THR A 117 -13.11 23.08 -39.85
N LEU A 118 -11.84 23.33 -39.54
CA LEU A 118 -10.95 22.40 -38.84
C LEU A 118 -11.19 22.33 -37.32
N LEU A 119 -11.65 23.42 -36.72
CA LEU A 119 -11.95 23.53 -35.27
C LEU A 119 -13.36 23.04 -34.90
N ASN A 120 -14.12 22.50 -35.85
CA ASN A 120 -15.43 21.95 -35.54
C ASN A 120 -15.25 20.65 -34.74
N VAL A 121 -15.92 20.60 -33.59
CA VAL A 121 -15.69 19.62 -32.50
C VAL A 121 -15.88 18.17 -32.96
N ASP A 122 -16.64 17.96 -34.05
CA ASP A 122 -16.89 16.66 -34.67
C ASP A 122 -15.67 16.09 -35.40
N ALA A 123 -14.83 16.94 -36.03
CA ALA A 123 -13.59 16.50 -36.68
C ALA A 123 -12.52 16.09 -35.64
N LEU A 124 -12.40 16.87 -34.55
CA LEU A 124 -11.55 16.55 -33.41
C LEU A 124 -12.01 15.25 -32.71
N ARG A 125 -13.32 15.03 -32.53
CA ARG A 125 -13.87 13.78 -31.97
C ARG A 125 -13.57 12.57 -32.86
N GLY A 126 -13.56 12.74 -34.19
CA GLY A 126 -13.09 11.73 -35.14
C GLY A 126 -11.63 11.31 -34.93
N MET A 127 -10.73 12.26 -34.69
CA MET A 127 -9.30 11.99 -34.45
C MET A 127 -9.01 11.34 -33.08
N PHE A 128 -9.77 11.66 -32.03
CA PHE A 128 -9.57 11.03 -30.72
C PHE A 128 -10.27 9.67 -30.56
N SER A 129 -11.35 9.42 -31.33
CA SER A 129 -12.09 8.14 -31.28
C SER A 129 -11.34 6.99 -31.98
N THR A 130 -10.52 7.27 -32.99
CA THR A 130 -9.63 6.25 -33.60
C THR A 130 -8.53 5.80 -32.64
N SER A 131 -8.00 6.72 -31.82
CA SER A 131 -7.01 6.38 -30.77
C SER A 131 -7.61 5.52 -29.65
N ALA A 132 -8.87 5.77 -29.24
CA ALA A 132 -9.56 4.94 -28.25
C ALA A 132 -9.86 3.50 -28.74
N LYS A 133 -9.89 3.28 -30.06
CA LYS A 133 -10.02 1.94 -30.68
C LYS A 133 -8.66 1.27 -30.86
N ALA A 134 -7.62 2.03 -31.21
CA ALA A 134 -6.23 1.53 -31.32
C ALA A 134 -5.59 1.18 -29.96
N ALA A 135 -5.91 1.91 -28.88
CA ALA A 135 -5.45 1.57 -27.53
C ALA A 135 -6.12 0.30 -26.97
N ARG A 136 -7.22 -0.17 -27.58
CA ARG A 136 -7.93 -1.38 -27.19
C ARG A 136 -7.39 -2.66 -27.85
N THR A 137 -6.41 -2.53 -28.75
CA THR A 137 -5.76 -3.66 -29.44
C THR A 137 -4.28 -3.78 -29.09
N VAL A 138 -3.89 -3.49 -27.85
CA VAL A 138 -2.65 -4.04 -27.32
C VAL A 138 -2.97 -5.48 -26.92
N PRO A 139 -2.43 -6.50 -27.62
CA PRO A 139 -2.57 -7.86 -27.16
C PRO A 139 -1.90 -7.94 -25.80
N ALA A 140 -2.67 -8.31 -24.78
CA ALA A 140 -2.17 -8.57 -23.45
C ALA A 140 -1.34 -9.87 -23.45
N GLU A 141 -0.21 -9.86 -24.16
CA GLU A 141 0.79 -10.93 -24.10
C GLU A 141 1.80 -10.57 -23.00
N GLY A 142 1.28 -10.37 -21.80
CA GLY A 142 2.04 -10.42 -20.57
C GLY A 142 1.57 -11.67 -19.85
N ALA A 143 2.44 -12.69 -19.79
CA ALA A 143 2.19 -13.94 -19.09
C ALA A 143 1.55 -13.66 -17.72
N ARG A 144 0.24 -13.89 -17.60
CA ARG A 144 -0.44 -13.86 -16.31
C ARG A 144 -0.09 -15.18 -15.63
N LEU A 145 0.88 -15.12 -14.72
CA LEU A 145 1.12 -16.18 -13.76
C LEU A 145 -0.13 -16.28 -12.86
N GLY A 146 -1.07 -17.14 -13.27
CA GLY A 146 -2.19 -17.55 -12.43
C GLY A 146 -1.65 -18.48 -11.36
N LEU A 147 -1.45 -17.96 -10.15
CA LEU A 147 -1.22 -18.78 -8.97
C LEU A 147 -2.56 -19.39 -8.58
N ASP A 148 -2.75 -20.68 -8.88
CA ASP A 148 -3.91 -21.45 -8.44
C ASP A 148 -3.75 -21.73 -6.94
N ILE A 149 -4.40 -20.90 -6.12
CA ILE A 149 -4.36 -20.96 -4.66
C ILE A 149 -4.98 -22.27 -4.14
N GLY A 150 -5.82 -22.94 -4.95
CA GLY A 150 -6.38 -24.25 -4.62
C GLY A 150 -5.35 -25.37 -4.75
N ALA A 151 -4.52 -25.33 -5.79
CA ALA A 151 -3.46 -26.31 -6.04
C ALA A 151 -2.22 -26.10 -5.15
N SER A 152 -1.92 -24.86 -4.73
CA SER A 152 -0.76 -24.55 -3.89
C SER A 152 -1.04 -24.61 -2.38
N ARG A 153 -2.00 -25.44 -1.94
CA ARG A 153 -2.27 -25.63 -0.52
C ARG A 153 -1.11 -26.41 0.09
N ILE A 154 -0.32 -25.72 0.90
CA ILE A 154 0.78 -26.30 1.66
C ILE A 154 0.15 -27.11 2.81
N GLU A 155 0.26 -28.43 2.75
CA GLU A 155 -0.26 -29.34 3.77
C GLU A 155 0.85 -29.69 4.76
N PHE A 156 0.50 -29.76 6.04
CA PHE A 156 1.44 -30.12 7.09
C PHE A 156 1.28 -31.61 7.39
N ALA A 157 2.17 -32.44 6.83
CA ALA A 157 2.22 -33.87 7.06
C ALA A 157 3.55 -34.24 7.71
N ASP A 158 3.51 -35.07 8.75
CA ASP A 158 4.70 -35.59 9.46
C ASP A 158 5.73 -34.54 9.90
N GLY A 159 5.24 -33.40 10.40
CA GLY A 159 6.09 -32.35 10.97
C GLY A 159 6.84 -31.50 9.93
N ARG A 160 6.52 -31.65 8.64
CA ARG A 160 7.05 -30.80 7.56
C ARG A 160 5.90 -30.22 6.71
N TYR A 161 6.12 -29.00 6.23
CA TYR A 161 5.23 -28.34 5.28
C TYR A 161 5.59 -28.84 3.87
N VAL A 162 4.64 -29.46 3.17
CA VAL A 162 4.77 -29.91 1.76
C VAL A 162 3.75 -29.16 0.91
#